data_AF-A0A2S9FWT7-F1
#
_entry.id   AF-A0A2S9FWT7-F1
#
_cell.length_a   1.000
_cell.length_b   1.000
_cell.length_c   1.000
_cell.angle_alpha   90.00
_cell.angle_beta   90.00
_cell.angle_gamma   90.00
#
_symmetry.space_group_name_H-M   'P 1'
#
loop_
_entity.id
_entity.type
_entity.pdbx_description
1 polymer ?
#
loop_
_entity_poly.entity_id
_entity_poly.type
_entity_poly.pdbx_seq_one_letter_code
_entity_poly.pdbx_strand_id
1 'polypeptide(L)'
;AAKTGNLLRDEMGATPGSRVAVLLPAHWQTAAVLFGIWWIGAEAVFGGHQEESADIALCTADRLDEADASVGMGEVAVFSLDPFG
;
A
#
# COMPACT_ATOMS: atom_id res chain seq x y z
N ALA A 1 9.59 2.43 -7.47
CA ALA A 1 8.74 3.60 -7.80
C ALA A 1 7.83 3.30 -8.98
N ALA A 2 8.31 3.30 -10.23
CA ALA A 2 7.45 3.13 -11.41
C ALA A 2 6.57 1.85 -11.39
N LYS A 3 7.15 0.68 -11.04
CA LYS A 3 6.39 -0.58 -10.93
C LYS A 3 5.20 -0.48 -9.95
N THR A 4 5.44 0.06 -8.75
CA THR A 4 4.39 0.23 -7.74
C THR A 4 3.38 1.29 -8.16
N GLY A 5 3.82 2.40 -8.77
CA GLY A 5 2.91 3.44 -9.27
C GLY A 5 1.96 2.89 -10.34
N ASN A 6 2.47 2.07 -11.27
CA ASN A 6 1.64 1.42 -12.29
C ASN A 6 0.69 0.39 -11.66
N LEU A 7 1.16 -0.45 -10.73
CA LEU A 7 0.29 -1.37 -9.99
C LEU A 7 -0.89 -0.62 -9.34
N LEU A 8 -0.60 0.45 -8.60
CA LEU A 8 -1.61 1.22 -7.89
C LEU A 8 -2.62 1.85 -8.85
N ARG A 9 -2.16 2.48 -9.93
CA ARG A 9 -3.05 3.18 -10.88
C ARG A 9 -3.82 2.23 -11.78
N ASP A 10 -3.11 1.27 -12.37
CA ASP A 10 -3.62 0.51 -13.51
C ASP A 10 -4.36 -0.75 -13.05
N GLU A 11 -3.91 -1.40 -11.97
CA GLU A 11 -4.52 -2.62 -11.45
C GLU A 11 -5.48 -2.35 -10.29
N MET A 12 -5.10 -1.45 -9.37
CA MET A 12 -5.86 -1.17 -8.14
C MET A 12 -6.75 0.09 -8.24
N GLY A 13 -6.79 0.74 -9.41
CA GLY A 13 -7.66 1.90 -9.66
C GLY A 13 -7.37 3.15 -8.81
N ALA A 14 -6.19 3.27 -8.20
CA ALA A 14 -5.83 4.40 -7.35
C ALA A 14 -5.82 5.72 -8.13
N THR A 15 -6.37 6.76 -7.52
CA THR A 15 -6.45 8.11 -8.07
C THR A 15 -5.68 9.10 -7.19
N PRO A 16 -5.37 10.31 -7.68
CA PRO A 16 -4.85 11.36 -6.80
C PRO A 16 -5.77 11.58 -5.60
N GLY A 17 -5.21 11.59 -4.39
CA GLY A 17 -5.94 11.66 -3.13
C GLY A 17 -6.40 10.31 -2.55
N SER A 18 -6.28 9.19 -3.28
CA SER A 18 -6.55 7.86 -2.70
C SER A 18 -5.65 7.60 -1.49
N ARG A 19 -6.20 7.02 -0.43
CA ARG A 19 -5.49 6.73 0.82
C ARG A 19 -4.93 5.31 0.77
N VAL A 20 -3.61 5.20 0.87
CA VAL A 20 -2.87 3.94 0.79
C VAL A 20 -2.21 3.64 2.13
N ALA A 21 -2.75 2.66 2.86
CA ALA A 21 -2.15 2.17 4.09
C ALA A 21 -0.87 1.40 3.81
N VAL A 22 0.22 1.80 4.46
CA VAL A 22 1.54 1.17 4.28
C VAL A 22 1.89 0.38 5.54
N LEU A 23 1.67 -0.93 5.48
CA LEU A 23 1.99 -1.90 6.53
C LEU A 23 3.30 -2.66 6.23
N LEU A 24 4.20 -2.04 5.48
CA LEU A 24 5.50 -2.63 5.12
C LEU A 24 6.57 -2.30 6.17
N PRO A 25 7.55 -3.20 6.43
CA PRO A 25 8.62 -2.94 7.37
C PRO A 25 9.59 -1.87 6.87
N ALA A 26 10.53 -1.46 7.71
CA ALA A 26 11.64 -0.57 7.33
C ALA A 26 12.62 -1.30 6.39
N HIS A 27 12.25 -1.39 5.11
CA HIS A 27 12.98 -2.08 4.06
C HIS A 27 13.14 -1.15 2.84
N TRP A 28 14.16 -1.37 2.01
CA TRP A 28 14.40 -0.53 0.83
C TRP A 28 13.21 -0.56 -0.14
N GLN A 29 12.49 -1.68 -0.21
CA GLN A 29 11.29 -1.84 -1.02
C GLN A 29 10.17 -0.89 -0.58
N THR A 30 10.05 -0.64 0.73
CA THR A 30 9.08 0.31 1.28
C THR A 30 9.35 1.70 0.78
N ALA A 31 10.62 2.13 0.69
CA ALA A 31 10.96 3.42 0.08
C ALA A 31 10.52 3.49 -1.38
N ALA A 32 10.74 2.41 -2.16
CA ALA A 32 10.31 2.33 -3.55
C ALA A 32 8.77 2.38 -3.72
N VAL A 33 8.04 1.82 -2.76
CA VAL A 33 6.57 1.85 -2.68
C VAL A 33 6.08 3.27 -2.35
N LEU A 34 6.65 3.90 -1.32
CA LEU A 34 6.30 5.27 -0.93
C LEU A 34 6.51 6.27 -2.07
N PHE A 35 7.60 6.13 -2.84
CA PHE A 35 7.78 6.94 -4.05
C PHE A 35 6.74 6.64 -5.13
N GLY A 36 6.24 5.41 -5.24
CA GLY A 36 5.15 5.06 -6.16
C GLY A 36 3.84 5.75 -5.77
N ILE A 37 3.49 5.72 -4.49
CA ILE A 37 2.30 6.39 -3.91
C ILE A 37 2.39 7.90 -4.17
N TRP A 38 3.53 8.51 -3.83
CA TRP A 38 3.75 9.94 -4.05
C TRP A 38 3.66 10.32 -5.54
N TRP A 39 4.24 9.51 -6.43
CA TRP A 39 4.25 9.77 -7.88
C TRP A 39 2.84 9.82 -8.49
N ILE A 40 1.89 9.03 -7.97
CA ILE A 40 0.50 9.04 -8.45
C ILE A 40 -0.37 10.09 -7.75
N GLY A 41 0.18 10.85 -6.80
CA GLY A 41 -0.55 11.84 -6.02
C GLY A 41 -1.46 11.23 -4.95
N ALA A 42 -1.24 9.98 -4.56
CA ALA A 42 -1.96 9.32 -3.48
C ALA A 42 -1.31 9.64 -2.11
N GLU A 43 -2.06 9.39 -1.04
CA GLU A 43 -1.64 9.66 0.33
C GLU A 43 -1.15 8.38 1.01
N ALA A 44 0.09 8.38 1.48
CA ALA A 44 0.59 7.29 2.31
C ALA A 44 0.11 7.48 3.75
N VAL A 45 -0.64 6.51 4.28
CA VAL A 45 -1.11 6.53 5.66
C VAL A 45 -0.43 5.43 6.49
N PHE A 46 -0.03 5.77 7.72
CA PHE A 46 0.75 4.89 8.61
C PHE A 46 0.04 4.72 9.96
N GLY A 47 0.26 3.57 10.60
CA GLY A 47 -0.38 3.20 11.86
C GLY A 47 -1.65 2.37 11.62
N GLY A 48 -1.77 1.23 12.31
CA GLY A 48 -2.91 0.32 12.21
C GLY A 48 -4.13 0.86 12.95
N HIS A 49 -5.30 0.76 12.30
CA HIS A 49 -6.61 1.26 12.74
C HIS A 49 -6.69 2.79 12.83
N GLN A 50 -6.75 3.43 11.68
CA GLN A 50 -7.20 4.83 11.58
C GLN A 50 -8.72 4.88 11.73
N GLU A 51 -9.24 6.00 12.27
CA GLU A 51 -10.70 6.22 12.35
C GLU A 51 -11.37 6.18 10.97
N GLU A 52 -10.60 6.43 9.91
CA GLU A 52 -11.07 6.42 8.53
C GLU A 52 -10.34 5.33 7.74
N SER A 53 -11.12 4.43 7.11
CA SER A 53 -10.63 3.31 6.27
C SER A 53 -9.82 3.81 5.08
N ALA A 54 -8.72 3.11 4.77
CA ALA A 54 -7.93 3.35 3.56
C ALA A 54 -8.61 2.72 2.33
N ASP A 55 -8.32 3.23 1.14
CA ASP A 55 -8.82 2.64 -0.11
C ASP A 55 -8.03 1.38 -0.48
N ILE A 56 -6.72 1.39 -0.19
CA ILE A 56 -5.78 0.32 -0.51
C ILE A 56 -4.86 0.08 0.68
N ALA A 57 -4.50 -1.18 0.97
CA ALA A 57 -3.43 -1.51 1.90
C ALA A 57 -2.32 -2.32 1.23
N LEU A 58 -1.08 -1.94 1.52
CA LEU A 58 0.12 -2.64 1.07
C LEU A 58 0.80 -3.26 2.29
N CYS A 59 0.91 -4.58 2.33
CA CYS A 59 1.41 -5.30 3.49
C CYS A 59 2.37 -6.43 3.10
N THR A 60 3.05 -6.99 4.09
CA THR A 60 3.68 -8.31 3.98
C THR A 60 2.67 -9.40 4.33
N ALA A 61 2.96 -10.65 3.98
CA ALA A 61 2.02 -11.77 4.18
C ALA A 61 1.63 -11.99 5.65
N ASP A 62 2.56 -11.72 6.58
CA ASP A 62 2.33 -11.83 8.03
C ASP A 62 1.44 -10.71 8.61
N ARG A 63 1.11 -9.68 7.82
CA ARG A 63 0.27 -8.54 8.22
C ARG A 63 -1.03 -8.43 7.42
N LEU A 64 -1.44 -9.50 6.74
CA LEU A 64 -2.66 -9.52 5.92
C LEU A 64 -3.91 -9.18 6.74
N ASP A 65 -4.05 -9.77 7.93
CA ASP A 65 -5.21 -9.51 8.81
C ASP A 65 -5.31 -8.03 9.21
N GLU A 66 -4.17 -7.37 9.48
CA GLU A 66 -4.14 -5.93 9.78
C GLU A 66 -4.47 -5.07 8.55
N ALA A 67 -4.06 -5.51 7.36
CA ALA A 67 -4.32 -4.82 6.10
C ALA A 67 -5.80 -4.88 5.73
N ASP A 68 -6.44 -6.05 5.87
CA ASP A 68 -7.87 -6.23 5.67
C ASP A 68 -8.68 -5.33 6.62
N ALA A 69 -8.27 -5.28 7.90
CA ALA A 69 -8.88 -4.38 8.87
C ALA A 69 -8.68 -2.88 8.56
N SER A 70 -7.68 -2.53 7.74
CA SER A 70 -7.38 -1.14 7.37
C SER A 70 -8.20 -0.64 6.18
N VAL A 71 -8.68 -1.53 5.32
CA VAL A 71 -9.36 -1.14 4.06
C VAL A 71 -10.88 -1.29 4.09
N GLY A 72 -11.44 -2.10 4.99
CA GLY A 72 -12.88 -2.34 5.04
C GLY A 72 -13.39 -3.03 3.76
N MET A 73 -13.88 -2.25 2.78
CA MET A 73 -14.31 -2.73 1.45
C MET A 73 -13.28 -2.44 0.34
N GLY A 74 -12.14 -1.84 0.67
CA GLY A 74 -11.05 -1.57 -0.26
C GLY A 74 -10.20 -2.80 -0.57
N GLU A 75 -9.05 -2.57 -1.18
CA GLU A 75 -8.22 -3.64 -1.76
C GLU A 75 -6.89 -3.84 -1.02
N VAL A 76 -6.39 -5.07 -0.98
CA VAL A 76 -5.10 -5.40 -0.35
C VAL A 76 -4.12 -5.95 -1.38
N ALA A 77 -2.91 -5.41 -1.40
CA ALA A 77 -1.79 -5.96 -2.15
C ALA A 77 -0.69 -6.45 -1.21
N VAL A 78 -0.38 -7.74 -1.30
CA VAL A 78 0.64 -8.39 -0.48
C VAL A 78 1.97 -8.39 -1.22
N PHE A 79 3.01 -7.90 -0.55
CA PHE A 79 4.37 -7.82 -1.05
C PHE A 79 5.23 -8.87 -0.38
N SER A 80 5.93 -9.63 -1.20
CA SER A 80 7.06 -10.43 -0.73
C SER A 80 8.29 -9.54 -0.52
N LEU A 81 9.08 -9.91 0.49
CA LEU A 81 10.41 -9.35 0.75
C LEU A 81 11.52 -10.34 0.38
N ASP A 82 11.16 -11.51 -0.17
CA ASP A 82 12.14 -12.44 -0.70
C ASP A 82 12.91 -11.79 -1.87
N PRO A 83 14.24 -11.98 -1.99
CA PRO A 83 15.03 -11.42 -3.07
C PRO A 83 14.53 -11.79 -4.48
N PHE A 84 13.76 -12.86 -4.65
CA PHE A 84 13.19 -13.27 -5.94
C PHE A 84 11.70 -12.96 -6.10
N GLY A 85 11.06 -12.40 -5.07
CA GLY A 85 9.61 -12.20 -5.02
C GLY A 85 8.87 -13.47 -4.64
#